data_AF-V4ACC5-F1
#
_entry.id   AF-V4ACC5-F1
#
_cell.length_a   1.000
_cell.length_b   1.000
_cell.length_c   1.000
_cell.angle_alpha   90.00
_cell.angle_beta   90.00
_cell.angle_gamma   90.00
#
_symmetry.space_group_name_H-M   'P 1'
#
loop_
_entity.id
_entity.type
_entity.pdbx_description
1 polymer ?
#
loop_
_entity_poly.entity_id
_entity_poly.type
_entity_poly.pdbx_seq_one_letter_code
_entity_poly.pdbx_strand_id
1 'polypeptide(L)'
;MYRRVRKYNWPALIAIFFLFLFILKNSEYDKSNDIMRNIDLNLVDIKLRDSQQKKDIEGNNLTHFMSNVFESRRKRIRDGCILDSHGQVQKILIYRPSNISYCVIPKAGCTYWKQIFRFLNGDVGSKNISSPFEINRMLAHYGSYKQMGNISFKSVSDRYDLSSTRRILVARNPYSRLWAVYLDKFLLPDFWRSHGKAIAKQKMRALNSSLSISSDESEPLCANNISFEDFIRYVVNIESRGSGSNEHWIPISKQCNPCLYRPDFIITMETFARDSKFILQHVGLDHLLKYHPKSRVLDELKMLINYNFQLLGGKISKCINALELCKRLWKVFQINGYISAETPFPEIFELKPSSLNKQHFMSSIVKAVDKNQNSAADQKQQKLVAMETAYQMLPKSLLRMIPYIYENDFRLFGYDPYPYNLFKDYKLYHYLKN
;
A
#
# COMPACT_ATOMS: atom_id res chain seq x y z
N MET A 1 75.32 34.41 85.76
CA MET A 1 75.42 32.99 86.15
C MET A 1 74.31 32.22 85.42
N TYR A 2 74.64 31.17 84.67
CA TYR A 2 73.77 30.37 83.79
C TYR A 2 72.56 29.70 84.47
N ARG A 3 71.36 29.65 83.81
CA ARG A 3 70.70 28.41 83.31
C ARG A 3 69.22 28.57 82.85
N ARG A 4 69.01 28.18 81.57
CA ARG A 4 67.88 27.49 80.88
C ARG A 4 66.41 27.88 81.12
N VAL A 5 65.83 28.45 80.05
CA VAL A 5 64.41 28.50 79.67
C VAL A 5 64.00 27.16 79.03
N ARG A 6 62.85 26.57 79.41
CA ARG A 6 62.21 25.45 78.69
C ARG A 6 61.08 25.96 77.81
N LYS A 7 61.18 25.67 76.50
CA LYS A 7 60.18 25.86 75.45
C LYS A 7 58.99 24.92 75.67
N TYR A 8 57.77 25.46 75.63
CA TYR A 8 56.54 24.67 75.48
C TYR A 8 56.18 24.52 74.00
N ASN A 9 55.77 23.30 73.64
CA ASN A 9 55.66 22.75 72.30
C ASN A 9 54.35 23.21 71.61
N TRP A 10 54.44 24.17 70.69
CA TRP A 10 53.38 24.60 69.77
C TRP A 10 52.90 23.59 68.67
N PRO A 11 53.49 22.39 68.42
CA PRO A 11 52.99 21.51 67.35
C PRO A 11 51.67 20.79 67.64
N ALA A 12 51.29 20.61 68.92
CA ALA A 12 50.18 19.73 69.28
C ALA A 12 48.77 20.35 69.06
N LEU A 13 48.64 21.67 69.20
CA LEU A 13 47.35 22.37 69.03
C LEU A 13 47.01 22.63 67.55
N ILE A 14 48.03 22.76 66.68
CA ILE A 14 47.85 22.95 65.24
C ILE A 14 47.43 21.64 64.56
N ALA A 15 47.98 20.50 65.00
CA ALA A 15 47.63 19.19 64.45
C ALA A 15 46.16 18.79 64.70
N ILE A 16 45.60 19.12 65.87
CA ILE A 16 44.19 18.82 66.21
C ILE A 16 43.23 19.68 65.37
N PHE A 17 43.57 20.94 65.12
CA PHE A 17 42.75 21.84 64.29
C PHE A 17 42.69 21.40 62.82
N PHE A 18 43.81 20.95 62.26
CA PHE A 18 43.84 20.42 60.88
C PHE A 18 43.14 19.07 60.74
N LEU A 19 43.22 18.18 61.75
CA LEU A 19 42.47 16.91 61.75
C LEU A 19 40.96 17.14 61.86
N PHE A 20 40.51 18.10 62.67
CA PHE A 20 39.08 18.45 62.79
C PHE A 20 38.54 19.10 61.51
N LEU A 21 39.32 20.00 60.88
CA LEU A 21 38.95 20.58 59.58
C LEU A 21 38.96 19.55 58.43
N PHE A 22 39.86 18.58 58.45
CA PHE A 22 39.90 17.51 57.45
C PHE A 22 38.74 16.51 57.61
N ILE A 23 38.34 16.19 58.83
CA ILE A 23 37.18 15.32 59.11
C ILE A 23 35.86 16.03 58.77
N LEU A 24 35.71 17.31 59.10
CA LEU A 24 34.51 18.08 58.74
C LEU A 24 34.37 18.27 57.23
N LYS A 25 35.48 18.56 56.52
CA LYS A 25 35.47 18.76 55.07
C LYS A 25 35.20 17.47 54.28
N ASN A 26 35.62 16.31 54.78
CA ASN A 26 35.36 15.03 54.12
C ASN A 26 33.99 14.41 54.48
N SER A 27 33.43 14.66 55.67
CA SER A 27 32.13 14.08 56.06
C SER A 27 30.92 14.75 55.39
N GLU A 28 30.98 16.04 55.05
CA GLU A 28 29.89 16.74 54.35
C GLU A 28 29.98 16.61 52.82
N TYR A 29 31.20 16.54 52.29
CA TYR A 29 31.44 16.46 50.84
C TYR A 29 31.05 15.09 50.24
N ASP A 30 31.25 14.00 50.98
CA ASP A 30 30.88 12.65 50.50
C ASP A 30 29.37 12.41 50.55
N LYS A 31 28.71 12.82 51.65
CA LYS A 31 27.25 12.68 51.79
C LYS A 31 26.47 13.52 50.78
N SER A 32 26.91 14.75 50.50
CA SER A 32 26.22 15.62 49.53
C SER A 32 26.34 15.08 48.10
N ASN A 33 27.49 14.51 47.72
CA ASN A 33 27.69 13.95 46.38
C ASN A 33 26.93 12.63 46.17
N ASP A 34 26.87 11.77 47.18
CA ASP A 34 26.07 10.54 47.12
C ASP A 34 24.56 10.84 47.10
N ILE A 35 24.10 11.84 47.84
CA ILE A 35 22.70 12.29 47.80
C ILE A 35 22.36 12.88 46.44
N MET A 36 23.20 13.77 45.88
CA MET A 36 22.96 14.35 44.55
C MET A 36 22.98 13.29 43.44
N ARG A 37 23.91 12.33 43.50
CA ARG A 37 23.99 11.23 42.52
C ARG A 37 22.79 10.30 42.60
N ASN A 38 22.29 10.00 43.81
CA ASN A 38 21.07 9.22 44.00
C ASN A 38 19.81 9.98 43.57
N ILE A 39 19.75 11.30 43.77
CA ILE A 39 18.66 12.15 43.27
C ILE A 39 18.66 12.16 41.73
N ASP A 40 19.82 12.31 41.09
CA ASP A 40 19.94 12.29 39.62
C ASP A 40 19.56 10.93 39.02
N LEU A 41 20.00 9.82 39.62
CA LEU A 41 19.61 8.46 39.19
C LEU A 41 18.10 8.25 39.34
N ASN A 42 17.51 8.67 40.46
CA ASN A 42 16.06 8.59 40.67
C ASN A 42 15.28 9.47 39.69
N LEU A 43 15.76 10.67 39.37
CA LEU A 43 15.14 11.56 38.39
C LEU A 43 15.20 11.00 36.96
N VAL A 44 16.30 10.32 36.60
CA VAL A 44 16.42 9.61 35.32
C VAL A 44 15.43 8.44 35.27
N ASP A 45 15.34 7.65 36.33
CA ASP A 45 14.39 6.53 36.43
C ASP A 45 12.92 6.98 36.41
N ILE A 46 12.60 8.12 37.02
CA ILE A 46 11.26 8.73 36.97
C ILE A 46 10.95 9.18 35.54
N LYS A 47 11.86 9.89 34.87
CA LYS A 47 11.68 10.31 33.47
C LYS A 47 11.52 9.14 32.51
N LEU A 48 12.25 8.05 32.74
CA LEU A 48 12.12 6.82 31.94
C LEU A 48 10.76 6.14 32.17
N ARG A 49 10.31 6.06 33.44
CA ARG A 49 8.97 5.55 33.79
C ARG A 49 7.85 6.41 33.21
N ASP A 50 7.94 7.74 33.30
CA ASP A 50 6.95 8.66 32.75
C ASP A 50 6.87 8.56 31.21
N SER A 51 8.03 8.43 30.54
CA SER A 51 8.12 8.22 29.10
C SER A 51 7.51 6.88 28.68
N GLN A 52 7.75 5.82 29.46
CA GLN A 52 7.18 4.50 29.22
C GLN A 52 5.66 4.51 29.46
N GLN A 53 5.20 5.07 30.57
CA GLN A 53 3.78 5.20 30.91
C GLN A 53 3.02 6.04 29.87
N LYS A 54 3.62 7.11 29.37
CA LYS A 54 3.04 7.91 28.29
C LYS A 54 2.93 7.12 26.98
N LYS A 55 3.95 6.34 26.62
CA LYS A 55 3.90 5.41 25.48
C LYS A 55 2.85 4.32 25.66
N ASP A 56 2.68 3.80 26.86
CA ASP A 56 1.69 2.77 27.18
C ASP A 56 0.26 3.33 27.10
N ILE A 57 0.02 4.55 27.59
CA ILE A 57 -1.26 5.25 27.45
C ILE A 57 -1.57 5.56 25.99
N GLU A 58 -0.61 6.09 25.23
CA GLU A 58 -0.77 6.34 23.79
C GLU A 58 -1.01 5.03 23.02
N GLY A 59 -0.32 3.95 23.39
CA GLY A 59 -0.50 2.61 22.82
C GLY A 59 -1.89 2.01 23.10
N ASN A 60 -2.38 2.16 24.33
CA ASN A 60 -3.72 1.71 24.73
C ASN A 60 -4.81 2.52 24.02
N ASN A 61 -4.65 3.84 23.95
CA ASN A 61 -5.58 4.71 23.22
C ASN A 61 -5.63 4.38 21.72
N LEU A 62 -4.46 4.15 21.09
CA LEU A 62 -4.40 3.73 19.69
C LEU A 62 -5.06 2.36 19.48
N THR A 63 -4.83 1.41 20.38
CA THR A 63 -5.43 0.06 20.30
C THR A 63 -6.95 0.12 20.41
N HIS A 64 -7.46 0.89 21.36
CA HIS A 64 -8.91 1.12 21.50
C HIS A 64 -9.50 1.81 20.27
N PHE A 65 -8.87 2.88 19.78
CA PHE A 65 -9.28 3.56 18.56
C PHE A 65 -9.34 2.62 17.35
N MET A 66 -8.29 1.83 17.13
CA MET A 66 -8.22 0.89 16.00
C MET A 66 -9.26 -0.23 16.12
N SER A 67 -9.51 -0.74 17.32
CA SER A 67 -10.58 -1.72 17.58
C SER A 67 -11.95 -1.16 17.17
N ASN A 68 -12.25 0.09 17.52
CA ASN A 68 -13.50 0.76 17.14
C ASN A 68 -13.60 0.95 15.62
N VAL A 69 -12.50 1.31 14.95
CA VAL A 69 -12.46 1.43 13.48
C VAL A 69 -12.81 0.11 12.80
N PHE A 70 -12.18 -1.00 13.21
CA PHE A 70 -12.48 -2.30 12.59
C PHE A 70 -13.86 -2.84 12.98
N GLU A 71 -14.33 -2.60 14.21
CA GLU A 71 -15.69 -2.99 14.60
C GLU A 71 -16.75 -2.24 13.79
N SER A 72 -16.58 -0.93 13.58
CA SER A 72 -17.47 -0.14 12.72
C SER A 72 -17.53 -0.69 11.28
N ARG A 73 -16.38 -1.07 10.72
CA ARG A 73 -16.28 -1.66 9.37
C ARG A 73 -16.93 -3.04 9.30
N ARG A 74 -16.71 -3.90 10.30
CA ARG A 74 -17.35 -5.22 10.40
C ARG A 74 -18.86 -5.08 10.54
N LYS A 75 -19.33 -4.16 11.40
CA LYS A 75 -20.76 -3.88 11.57
C LYS A 75 -21.40 -3.49 10.24
N ARG A 76 -20.81 -2.57 9.48
CA ARG A 76 -21.31 -2.20 8.14
C ARG A 76 -21.44 -3.40 7.20
N ILE A 77 -20.44 -4.28 7.17
CA ILE A 77 -20.50 -5.50 6.36
C ILE A 77 -21.65 -6.39 6.85
N ARG A 78 -21.73 -6.68 8.16
CA ARG A 78 -22.79 -7.52 8.74
C ARG A 78 -24.18 -6.99 8.40
N ASP A 79 -24.40 -5.69 8.60
CA ASP A 79 -25.66 -5.02 8.28
C ASP A 79 -25.98 -5.12 6.78
N GLY A 80 -24.96 -5.02 5.91
CA GLY A 80 -25.12 -5.14 4.47
C GLY A 80 -25.31 -6.58 3.97
N CYS A 81 -24.83 -7.58 4.70
CA CYS A 81 -24.91 -8.99 4.30
C CYS A 81 -26.33 -9.58 4.40
N ILE A 82 -27.23 -8.93 5.12
CA ILE A 82 -28.64 -9.35 5.27
C ILE A 82 -29.37 -9.31 3.91
N LEU A 83 -28.87 -8.52 2.95
CA LEU A 83 -29.53 -8.24 1.67
C LEU A 83 -28.97 -9.03 0.47
N ASP A 84 -27.83 -9.73 0.61
CA ASP A 84 -27.19 -10.40 -0.54
C ASP A 84 -26.24 -11.54 -0.11
N SER A 85 -26.34 -12.68 -0.80
CA SER A 85 -25.48 -13.86 -0.62
C SER A 85 -24.71 -14.28 -1.88
N HIS A 86 -24.75 -13.49 -2.96
CA HIS A 86 -24.10 -13.86 -4.22
C HIS A 86 -22.61 -13.52 -4.24
N GLY A 87 -21.80 -14.39 -4.85
CA GLY A 87 -20.34 -14.25 -4.92
C GLY A 87 -19.60 -15.46 -4.38
N GLN A 88 -18.29 -15.36 -4.26
CA GLN A 88 -17.42 -16.44 -3.81
C GLN A 88 -16.21 -15.89 -3.06
N VAL A 89 -15.40 -16.79 -2.53
CA VAL A 89 -14.11 -16.47 -1.90
C VAL A 89 -13.03 -17.21 -2.69
N GLN A 90 -12.42 -16.51 -3.65
CA GLN A 90 -11.59 -17.14 -4.68
C GLN A 90 -10.20 -17.57 -4.19
N LYS A 91 -9.42 -16.63 -3.66
CA LYS A 91 -7.98 -16.84 -3.40
C LYS A 91 -7.58 -16.32 -2.04
N ILE A 92 -7.16 -17.23 -1.18
CA ILE A 92 -6.71 -16.92 0.18
C ILE A 92 -5.25 -17.34 0.33
N LEU A 93 -4.46 -16.48 0.98
CA LEU A 93 -3.15 -16.82 1.51
C LEU A 93 -3.28 -17.03 3.01
N ILE A 94 -2.59 -18.02 3.56
CA ILE A 94 -2.57 -18.29 5.00
C ILE A 94 -1.13 -18.20 5.53
N TYR A 95 -1.00 -17.83 6.79
CA TYR A 95 0.20 -18.04 7.56
C TYR A 95 -0.20 -18.59 8.93
N ARG A 96 0.03 -19.89 9.10
CA ARG A 96 -0.43 -20.66 10.28
C ARG A 96 0.25 -20.24 11.60
N PRO A 97 1.56 -19.96 11.66
CA PRO A 97 2.21 -19.61 12.93
C PRO A 97 1.60 -18.41 13.66
N SER A 98 1.08 -17.41 12.94
CA SER A 98 0.36 -16.26 13.53
C SER A 98 -1.16 -16.35 13.36
N ASN A 99 -1.70 -17.48 12.89
CA ASN A 99 -3.11 -17.68 12.58
C ASN A 99 -3.71 -16.52 11.78
N ILE A 100 -3.08 -16.10 10.68
CA ILE A 100 -3.62 -15.05 9.81
C ILE A 100 -3.95 -15.58 8.43
N SER A 101 -5.00 -15.04 7.82
CA SER A 101 -5.32 -15.28 6.42
C SER A 101 -5.63 -13.97 5.69
N TYR A 102 -5.42 -13.95 4.38
CA TYR A 102 -5.62 -12.79 3.54
C TYR A 102 -6.31 -13.17 2.24
N CYS A 103 -7.47 -12.57 1.98
CA CYS A 103 -8.16 -12.74 0.72
C CYS A 103 -7.61 -11.79 -0.35
N VAL A 104 -7.06 -12.35 -1.43
CA VAL A 104 -6.29 -11.60 -2.42
C VAL A 104 -7.21 -10.81 -3.34
N ILE A 105 -7.16 -9.48 -3.23
CA ILE A 105 -7.87 -8.55 -4.12
C ILE A 105 -6.88 -7.76 -4.99
N PRO A 106 -6.78 -8.06 -6.30
CA PRO A 106 -5.96 -7.28 -7.20
C PRO A 106 -6.31 -5.79 -7.17
N LYS A 107 -5.26 -4.97 -7.28
CA LYS A 107 -5.33 -3.51 -7.30
C LYS A 107 -5.83 -2.86 -6.00
N ALA A 108 -5.95 -3.62 -4.92
CA ALA A 108 -6.18 -3.14 -3.55
C ALA A 108 -5.00 -3.54 -2.64
N GLY A 109 -3.79 -3.03 -2.92
CA GLY A 109 -2.60 -3.29 -2.10
C GLY A 109 -2.08 -4.75 -2.13
N CYS A 110 -2.56 -5.59 -3.04
CA CYS A 110 -2.25 -7.03 -3.01
C CYS A 110 -0.77 -7.40 -3.14
N THR A 111 0.05 -6.58 -3.80
CA THR A 111 1.49 -6.86 -3.93
C THR A 111 2.17 -6.87 -2.56
N TYR A 112 1.85 -5.87 -1.71
CA TYR A 112 2.36 -5.76 -0.34
C TYR A 112 2.04 -7.01 0.49
N TRP A 113 0.76 -7.40 0.53
CA TRP A 113 0.35 -8.58 1.30
C TRP A 113 0.87 -9.89 0.70
N LYS A 114 0.93 -10.02 -0.63
CA LYS A 114 1.56 -11.20 -1.27
C LYS A 114 3.03 -11.33 -0.91
N GLN A 115 3.78 -10.22 -0.88
CA GLN A 115 5.19 -10.20 -0.49
C GLN A 115 5.35 -10.64 0.98
N ILE A 116 4.54 -10.09 1.89
CA ILE A 116 4.55 -10.48 3.31
C ILE A 116 4.24 -11.98 3.48
N PHE A 117 3.13 -12.46 2.92
CA PHE A 117 2.71 -13.85 3.09
C PHE A 117 3.72 -14.83 2.45
N ARG A 118 4.31 -14.48 1.29
CA ARG A 118 5.38 -15.29 0.68
C ARG A 118 6.61 -15.36 1.57
N PHE A 119 7.06 -14.21 2.10
CA PHE A 119 8.22 -14.14 2.97
C PHE A 119 8.02 -14.97 4.24
N LEU A 120 6.87 -14.80 4.90
CA LEU A 120 6.54 -15.52 6.14
C LEU A 120 6.51 -17.04 5.94
N ASN A 121 6.00 -17.52 4.80
CA ASN A 121 5.92 -18.94 4.49
C ASN A 121 7.19 -19.49 3.81
N GLY A 122 8.28 -18.71 3.68
CA GLY A 122 9.46 -19.16 2.95
C GLY A 122 9.24 -19.40 1.44
N ASP A 123 8.11 -18.97 0.88
CA ASP A 123 7.71 -19.19 -0.52
C ASP A 123 8.34 -18.16 -1.46
N VAL A 124 9.67 -18.06 -1.35
CA VAL A 124 10.55 -17.12 -2.06
C VAL A 124 11.38 -17.78 -3.18
N GLY A 125 11.15 -19.07 -3.43
CA GLY A 125 11.93 -19.87 -4.37
C GLY A 125 13.33 -20.18 -3.82
N SER A 126 14.32 -20.38 -4.69
CA SER A 126 15.72 -20.67 -4.30
C SER A 126 16.54 -19.42 -3.96
N LYS A 127 15.88 -18.30 -3.65
CA LYS A 127 16.55 -17.01 -3.41
C LYS A 127 16.75 -16.80 -1.93
N ASN A 128 17.96 -16.37 -1.54
CA ASN A 128 18.19 -15.84 -0.21
C ASN A 128 17.62 -14.42 -0.15
N ILE A 129 16.47 -14.26 0.50
CA ILE A 129 15.75 -12.99 0.61
C ILE A 129 15.76 -12.55 2.07
N SER A 130 16.25 -11.34 2.34
CA SER A 130 16.37 -10.81 3.70
C SER A 130 15.18 -9.93 4.10
N SER A 131 14.36 -9.52 3.13
CA SER A 131 13.20 -8.64 3.32
C SER A 131 12.04 -9.03 2.41
N PRO A 132 10.77 -8.96 2.87
CA PRO A 132 9.61 -9.22 2.02
C PRO A 132 9.58 -8.33 0.76
N PHE A 133 10.13 -7.11 0.84
CA PHE A 133 10.08 -6.14 -0.27
C PHE A 133 11.13 -6.40 -1.37
N GLU A 134 12.08 -7.31 -1.14
CA GLU A 134 13.00 -7.80 -2.19
C GLU A 134 12.31 -8.81 -3.13
N ILE A 135 11.17 -9.37 -2.72
CA ILE A 135 10.37 -10.27 -3.57
C ILE A 135 9.81 -9.46 -4.73
N ASN A 136 10.35 -9.69 -5.93
CA ASN A 136 9.93 -8.96 -7.11
C ASN A 136 8.47 -9.25 -7.50
N ARG A 137 7.89 -8.33 -8.29
CA ARG A 137 6.49 -8.41 -8.74
C ARG A 137 6.15 -9.71 -9.47
N MET A 138 7.07 -10.23 -10.28
CA MET A 138 6.86 -11.48 -11.02
C MET A 138 6.65 -12.66 -10.09
N LEU A 139 7.54 -12.84 -9.11
CA LEU A 139 7.42 -13.89 -8.11
C LEU A 139 6.16 -13.68 -7.26
N ALA A 140 5.92 -12.45 -6.79
CA ALA A 140 4.75 -12.14 -5.98
C ALA A 140 3.43 -12.53 -6.67
N HIS A 141 3.26 -12.22 -7.95
CA HIS A 141 2.01 -12.38 -8.67
C HIS A 141 1.86 -13.70 -9.44
N TYR A 142 2.94 -14.21 -10.02
CA TYR A 142 2.91 -15.34 -10.97
C TYR A 142 3.75 -16.54 -10.52
N GLY A 143 4.51 -16.44 -9.42
CA GLY A 143 5.23 -17.58 -8.87
C GLY A 143 4.27 -18.66 -8.36
N SER A 144 4.65 -19.94 -8.52
CA SER A 144 3.92 -21.06 -7.93
C SER A 144 3.88 -20.96 -6.40
N TYR A 145 2.74 -21.27 -5.78
CA TYR A 145 2.59 -21.33 -4.32
C TYR A 145 2.95 -22.72 -3.80
N LYS A 146 4.24 -23.05 -3.81
CA LYS A 146 4.69 -24.40 -3.44
C LYS A 146 4.58 -24.64 -1.94
N GLN A 147 4.92 -23.64 -1.13
CA GLN A 147 4.98 -23.78 0.33
C GLN A 147 3.75 -23.24 1.06
N MET A 148 2.98 -22.32 0.45
CA MET A 148 1.80 -21.72 1.09
C MET A 148 0.53 -22.58 1.01
N GLY A 149 0.52 -23.61 0.18
CA GLY A 149 -0.68 -24.40 -0.13
C GLY A 149 -1.75 -23.58 -0.86
N ASN A 150 -2.70 -24.27 -1.48
CA ASN A 150 -3.90 -23.64 -2.03
C ASN A 150 -5.05 -23.85 -1.05
N ILE A 151 -5.58 -22.78 -0.46
CA ILE A 151 -6.81 -22.85 0.35
C ILE A 151 -8.00 -22.55 -0.55
N SER A 152 -8.93 -23.50 -0.61
CA SER A 152 -10.22 -23.38 -1.27
C SER A 152 -11.31 -23.17 -0.23
N PHE A 153 -11.97 -22.00 -0.25
CA PHE A 153 -13.11 -21.73 0.64
C PHE A 153 -14.31 -22.69 0.41
N LYS A 154 -14.27 -23.51 -0.65
CA LYS A 154 -15.30 -24.52 -0.95
C LYS A 154 -15.16 -25.78 -0.10
N SER A 155 -13.97 -26.13 0.38
CA SER A 155 -13.78 -27.32 1.22
C SER A 155 -14.22 -27.06 2.67
N VAL A 156 -14.83 -28.07 3.32
CA VAL A 156 -15.16 -28.01 4.76
C VAL A 156 -13.89 -27.89 5.59
N SER A 157 -12.85 -28.67 5.27
CA SER A 157 -11.56 -28.64 5.96
C SER A 157 -10.95 -27.24 5.92
N ASP A 158 -10.96 -26.62 4.75
CA ASP A 158 -10.36 -25.31 4.53
C ASP A 158 -11.15 -24.20 5.23
N ARG A 159 -12.48 -24.31 5.27
CA ARG A 159 -13.31 -23.39 6.08
C ARG A 159 -13.04 -23.53 7.57
N TYR A 160 -12.77 -24.74 8.05
CA TYR A 160 -12.38 -25.01 9.44
C TYR A 160 -11.00 -24.39 9.75
N ASP A 161 -10.00 -24.65 8.90
CA ASP A 161 -8.67 -24.02 8.99
C ASP A 161 -8.77 -22.49 9.04
N LEU A 162 -9.64 -21.90 8.21
CA LEU A 162 -9.83 -20.45 8.20
C LEU A 162 -10.59 -19.94 9.42
N SER A 163 -11.35 -20.78 10.13
CA SER A 163 -12.16 -20.38 11.29
C SER A 163 -11.31 -20.02 12.51
N SER A 164 -10.10 -20.57 12.61
CA SER A 164 -9.12 -20.23 13.63
C SER A 164 -8.22 -19.04 13.25
N THR A 165 -8.32 -18.53 12.02
CA THR A 165 -7.48 -17.41 11.56
C THR A 165 -8.13 -16.05 11.76
N ARG A 166 -7.32 -15.03 12.03
CA ARG A 166 -7.65 -13.62 11.84
C ARG A 166 -7.62 -13.29 10.34
N ARG A 167 -8.78 -12.95 9.79
CA ARG A 167 -9.04 -12.81 8.35
C ARG A 167 -8.89 -11.36 7.88
N ILE A 168 -8.01 -11.14 6.91
CA ILE A 168 -7.68 -9.82 6.36
C ILE A 168 -8.33 -9.67 4.98
N LEU A 169 -9.06 -8.57 4.80
CA LEU A 169 -9.58 -8.14 3.51
C LEU A 169 -9.17 -6.69 3.25
N VAL A 170 -8.72 -6.39 2.03
CA VAL A 170 -8.42 -5.03 1.60
C VAL A 170 -9.48 -4.57 0.60
N ALA A 171 -10.20 -3.51 0.96
CA ALA A 171 -11.15 -2.82 0.11
C ALA A 171 -10.51 -1.62 -0.57
N ARG A 172 -11.04 -1.27 -1.73
CA ARG A 172 -10.67 -0.06 -2.47
C ARG A 172 -11.91 0.52 -3.13
N ASN A 173 -12.05 1.85 -3.11
CA ASN A 173 -13.12 2.53 -3.81
C ASN A 173 -13.18 2.06 -5.28
N PRO A 174 -14.34 1.58 -5.79
CA PRO A 174 -14.46 1.04 -7.14
C PRO A 174 -13.91 1.94 -8.25
N TYR A 175 -14.17 3.26 -8.20
CA TYR A 175 -13.63 4.22 -9.16
C TYR A 175 -12.10 4.23 -9.15
N SER A 176 -11.52 4.35 -7.96
CA SER A 176 -10.06 4.34 -7.83
C SER A 176 -9.42 3.01 -8.21
N ARG A 177 -10.14 1.88 -8.03
CA ARG A 177 -9.66 0.55 -8.40
C ARG A 177 -9.63 0.39 -9.91
N LEU A 178 -10.72 0.73 -10.60
CA LEU A 178 -10.81 0.72 -12.06
C LEU A 178 -9.75 1.63 -12.71
N TRP A 179 -9.56 2.84 -12.18
CA TRP A 179 -8.50 3.73 -12.65
C TRP A 179 -7.11 3.10 -12.52
N ALA A 180 -6.81 2.47 -11.38
CA ALA A 180 -5.53 1.78 -11.20
C ALA A 180 -5.37 0.55 -12.08
N VAL A 181 -6.45 -0.15 -12.45
CA VAL A 181 -6.41 -1.20 -13.48
C VAL A 181 -5.99 -0.60 -14.80
N TYR A 182 -6.66 0.47 -15.24
CA TYR A 182 -6.37 1.11 -16.52
C TYR A 182 -4.89 1.50 -16.65
N LEU A 183 -4.36 2.23 -15.68
CA LEU A 183 -2.96 2.70 -15.71
C LEU A 183 -1.95 1.55 -15.80
N ASP A 184 -2.16 0.49 -15.02
CA ASP A 184 -1.21 -0.61 -14.91
C ASP A 184 -1.33 -1.64 -16.03
N LYS A 185 -2.53 -1.79 -16.62
CA LYS A 185 -2.83 -2.88 -17.57
C LYS A 185 -2.95 -2.42 -19.02
N PHE A 186 -3.37 -1.18 -19.24
CA PHE A 186 -3.72 -0.66 -20.57
C PHE A 186 -2.97 0.62 -20.93
N LEU A 187 -2.65 1.51 -19.99
CA LEU A 187 -1.69 2.58 -20.27
C LEU A 187 -0.26 2.02 -20.35
N LEU A 188 0.06 1.08 -19.45
CA LEU A 188 1.22 0.19 -19.53
C LEU A 188 0.87 -1.13 -20.24
N PRO A 189 1.84 -1.80 -20.89
CA PRO A 189 1.55 -2.82 -21.90
C PRO A 189 1.22 -4.24 -21.41
N ASP A 190 0.87 -4.42 -20.13
CA ASP A 190 0.69 -5.75 -19.51
C ASP A 190 -0.43 -6.56 -20.20
N PHE A 191 -1.62 -5.97 -20.42
CA PHE A 191 -2.78 -6.69 -20.97
C PHE A 191 -3.04 -6.43 -22.46
N TRP A 192 -2.12 -5.75 -23.16
CA TRP A 192 -2.31 -5.38 -24.58
C TRP A 192 -2.52 -6.57 -25.50
N ARG A 193 -1.86 -7.70 -25.20
CA ARG A 193 -1.91 -8.92 -26.03
C ARG A 193 -3.01 -9.89 -25.63
N SER A 194 -3.74 -9.61 -24.54
CA SER A 194 -4.87 -10.40 -24.05
C SER A 194 -6.15 -9.58 -24.15
N HIS A 195 -6.59 -8.96 -23.05
CA HIS A 195 -7.83 -8.21 -22.98
C HIS A 195 -7.82 -6.97 -23.85
N GLY A 196 -6.65 -6.39 -24.10
CA GLY A 196 -6.52 -5.26 -24.99
C GLY A 196 -6.97 -5.56 -26.42
N LYS A 197 -6.69 -6.77 -26.93
CA LYS A 197 -7.18 -7.21 -28.24
C LYS A 197 -8.70 -7.27 -28.30
N ALA A 198 -9.33 -7.80 -27.24
CA ALA A 198 -10.79 -7.86 -27.14
C ALA A 198 -11.42 -6.46 -27.17
N ILE A 199 -10.81 -5.51 -26.43
CA ILE A 199 -11.22 -4.11 -26.41
C ILE A 199 -11.06 -3.47 -27.80
N ALA A 200 -9.91 -3.65 -28.45
CA ALA A 200 -9.65 -3.10 -29.78
C ALA A 200 -10.65 -3.65 -30.82
N LYS A 201 -10.95 -4.95 -30.79
CA LYS A 201 -11.98 -5.55 -31.66
C LYS A 201 -13.37 -4.98 -31.40
N GLN A 202 -13.76 -4.79 -30.13
CA GLN A 202 -15.03 -4.16 -29.78
C GLN A 202 -15.13 -2.74 -30.35
N LYS A 203 -14.05 -1.96 -30.22
CA LYS A 203 -13.97 -0.59 -30.76
C LYS A 203 -14.11 -0.57 -32.28
N MET A 204 -13.39 -1.43 -33.00
CA MET A 204 -13.47 -1.51 -34.46
C MET A 204 -14.88 -1.88 -34.95
N ARG A 205 -15.54 -2.86 -34.30
CA ARG A 205 -16.93 -3.24 -34.63
C ARG A 205 -17.93 -2.11 -34.41
N ALA A 206 -17.72 -1.28 -33.40
CA ALA A 206 -18.59 -0.14 -33.12
C ALA A 206 -18.42 0.99 -34.16
N LEU A 207 -17.22 1.14 -34.73
CA LEU A 207 -16.94 2.15 -35.76
C LEU A 207 -17.39 1.71 -37.16
N ASN A 208 -17.29 0.41 -37.48
CA ASN A 208 -17.61 -0.14 -38.79
C ASN A 208 -18.53 -1.36 -38.67
N SER A 209 -19.84 -1.14 -38.59
CA SER A 209 -20.85 -2.19 -38.45
C SER A 209 -20.92 -3.17 -39.64
N SER A 210 -20.36 -2.79 -40.79
CA SER A 210 -20.38 -3.58 -42.04
C SER A 210 -19.12 -4.42 -42.27
N LEU A 211 -18.08 -4.31 -41.43
CA LEU A 211 -16.90 -5.15 -41.55
C LEU A 211 -17.15 -6.51 -40.89
N SER A 212 -17.36 -7.54 -41.72
CA SER A 212 -17.08 -8.92 -41.32
C SER A 212 -15.59 -9.01 -41.03
N ILE A 213 -15.21 -8.86 -39.76
CA ILE A 213 -13.84 -9.14 -39.33
C ILE A 213 -13.65 -10.64 -39.52
N SER A 214 -13.11 -11.02 -40.68
CA SER A 214 -12.69 -12.37 -40.99
C SER A 214 -11.76 -12.85 -39.88
N SER A 215 -11.91 -14.12 -39.51
CA SER A 215 -11.13 -14.77 -38.46
C SER A 215 -9.68 -15.04 -38.85
N ASP A 216 -9.12 -14.33 -39.83
CA ASP A 216 -7.77 -14.57 -40.34
C ASP A 216 -6.97 -13.26 -40.58
N GLU A 217 -5.75 -13.28 -40.05
CA GLU A 217 -4.60 -12.35 -40.20
C GLU A 217 -4.69 -10.85 -39.87
N SER A 218 -5.86 -10.19 -39.83
CA SER A 218 -5.94 -8.73 -39.57
C SER A 218 -6.10 -8.31 -38.09
N GLU A 219 -5.93 -9.24 -37.14
CA GLU A 219 -6.03 -8.88 -35.72
C GLU A 219 -4.92 -7.90 -35.32
N PRO A 220 -5.23 -6.78 -34.61
CA PRO A 220 -4.19 -5.94 -34.07
C PRO A 220 -3.31 -6.79 -33.14
N LEU A 221 -2.06 -7.01 -33.56
CA LEU A 221 -1.07 -7.78 -32.81
C LEU A 221 -0.93 -7.24 -31.37
N CYS A 222 -1.13 -5.93 -31.23
CA CYS A 222 -0.93 -5.13 -30.04
C CYS A 222 -2.03 -4.07 -29.92
N ALA A 223 -2.66 -3.97 -28.75
CA ALA A 223 -3.66 -2.95 -28.47
C ALA A 223 -3.06 -1.79 -27.65
N ASN A 224 -2.22 -0.99 -28.29
CA ASN A 224 -1.46 0.10 -27.68
C ASN A 224 -2.24 1.44 -27.54
N ASN A 225 -3.41 1.54 -28.18
CA ASN A 225 -4.26 2.73 -28.19
C ASN A 225 -5.63 2.48 -27.54
N ILE A 226 -5.61 2.01 -26.29
CA ILE A 226 -6.82 1.81 -25.48
C ILE A 226 -7.02 3.03 -24.60
N SER A 227 -8.11 3.77 -24.83
CA SER A 227 -8.51 4.87 -23.95
C SER A 227 -9.13 4.35 -22.65
N PHE A 228 -9.27 5.22 -21.65
CA PHE A 228 -9.97 4.87 -20.43
C PHE A 228 -11.44 4.53 -20.69
N GLU A 229 -12.09 5.25 -21.62
CA GLU A 229 -13.46 4.97 -22.03
C GLU A 229 -13.60 3.57 -22.65
N ASP A 230 -12.69 3.20 -23.57
CA ASP A 230 -12.68 1.87 -24.19
C ASP A 230 -12.63 0.77 -23.13
N PHE A 231 -11.79 0.96 -22.10
CA PHE A 231 -11.68 0.04 -20.97
C PHE A 231 -12.95 -0.03 -20.12
N ILE A 232 -13.51 1.11 -19.70
CA ILE A 232 -14.74 1.12 -18.88
C ILE A 232 -15.91 0.51 -19.65
N ARG A 233 -16.06 0.82 -20.94
CA ARG A 233 -17.09 0.24 -21.81
C ARG A 233 -16.97 -1.28 -21.91
N TYR A 234 -15.73 -1.78 -22.03
CA TYR A 234 -15.47 -3.22 -22.02
C TYR A 234 -15.87 -3.87 -20.69
N VAL A 235 -15.44 -3.30 -19.55
CA VAL A 235 -15.80 -3.80 -18.21
C VAL A 235 -17.31 -3.80 -18.01
N VAL A 236 -18.00 -2.70 -18.32
CA VAL A 236 -19.45 -2.61 -18.19
C VAL A 236 -20.15 -3.69 -19.02
N ASN A 237 -19.71 -3.88 -20.27
CA ASN A 237 -20.31 -4.88 -21.17
C ASN A 237 -20.17 -6.32 -20.61
N ILE A 238 -18.98 -6.72 -20.19
CA ILE A 238 -18.76 -8.09 -19.68
C ILE A 238 -19.41 -8.33 -18.31
N GLU A 239 -19.37 -7.34 -17.41
CA GLU A 239 -19.95 -7.48 -16.07
C GLU A 239 -21.48 -7.48 -16.11
N SER A 240 -22.10 -6.63 -16.95
CA SER A 240 -23.56 -6.61 -17.11
C SER A 240 -24.12 -7.90 -17.72
N ARG A 241 -23.32 -8.64 -18.49
CA ARG A 241 -23.69 -9.95 -19.06
C ARG A 241 -23.42 -11.12 -18.13
N GLY A 242 -22.86 -10.89 -16.94
CA GLY A 242 -22.43 -11.95 -16.03
C GLY A 242 -21.26 -12.80 -16.52
N SER A 243 -20.64 -12.44 -17.65
CA SER A 243 -19.46 -13.12 -18.22
C SER A 243 -18.13 -12.55 -17.69
N GLY A 244 -18.20 -11.47 -16.92
CA GLY A 244 -17.08 -10.86 -16.21
C GLY A 244 -16.42 -11.81 -15.21
N SER A 245 -15.19 -12.23 -15.50
CA SER A 245 -14.45 -13.20 -14.67
C SER A 245 -13.06 -12.72 -14.26
N ASN A 246 -12.61 -11.55 -14.72
CA ASN A 246 -11.24 -11.12 -14.44
C ASN A 246 -11.09 -10.48 -13.05
N GLU A 247 -10.27 -11.10 -12.22
CA GLU A 247 -9.93 -10.67 -10.86
C GLU A 247 -9.47 -9.19 -10.73
N HIS A 248 -9.03 -8.55 -11.81
CA HIS A 248 -8.55 -7.17 -11.74
C HIS A 248 -9.67 -6.14 -11.62
N TRP A 249 -10.86 -6.43 -12.14
CA TRP A 249 -11.97 -5.49 -12.17
C TRP A 249 -13.31 -6.06 -11.71
N ILE A 250 -13.51 -7.38 -11.60
CA ILE A 250 -14.76 -7.89 -10.99
C ILE A 250 -14.95 -7.25 -9.59
N PRO A 251 -16.20 -6.98 -9.15
CA PRO A 251 -16.47 -6.46 -7.81
C PRO A 251 -15.78 -7.28 -6.71
N ILE A 252 -15.28 -6.62 -5.68
CA ILE A 252 -14.64 -7.25 -4.51
C ILE A 252 -15.63 -8.18 -3.83
N SER A 253 -16.89 -7.76 -3.69
CA SER A 253 -17.99 -8.57 -3.14
C SER A 253 -18.25 -9.86 -3.94
N LYS A 254 -17.99 -9.88 -5.26
CA LYS A 254 -18.09 -11.09 -6.08
C LYS A 254 -16.84 -11.96 -5.97
N GLN A 255 -15.66 -11.37 -5.91
CA GLN A 255 -14.37 -12.07 -5.86
C GLN A 255 -14.05 -12.67 -4.49
N CYS A 256 -14.28 -11.89 -3.44
CA CYS A 256 -14.13 -12.26 -2.05
C CYS A 256 -15.31 -11.71 -1.27
N ASN A 257 -16.42 -12.43 -1.34
CA ASN A 257 -17.65 -12.07 -0.65
C ASN A 257 -17.38 -11.94 0.86
N PRO A 258 -17.50 -10.74 1.45
CA PRO A 258 -17.18 -10.51 2.85
C PRO A 258 -18.22 -11.11 3.80
N CYS A 259 -19.44 -11.41 3.32
CA CYS A 259 -20.48 -12.11 4.07
C CYS A 259 -20.13 -13.58 4.30
N LEU A 260 -19.48 -14.20 3.30
CA LEU A 260 -18.94 -15.55 3.40
C LEU A 260 -17.60 -15.55 4.14
N TYR A 261 -16.67 -14.68 3.72
CA TYR A 261 -15.31 -14.65 4.26
C TYR A 261 -15.25 -14.13 5.71
N ARG A 262 -16.19 -13.29 6.16
CA ARG A 262 -16.27 -12.73 7.53
C ARG A 262 -14.92 -12.18 8.03
N PRO A 263 -14.37 -11.13 7.39
CA PRO A 263 -13.05 -10.60 7.75
C PRO A 263 -13.04 -9.97 9.16
N ASP A 264 -12.00 -10.25 9.93
CA ASP A 264 -11.71 -9.56 11.18
C ASP A 264 -11.13 -8.16 10.93
N PHE A 265 -10.25 -8.05 9.93
CA PHE A 265 -9.59 -6.81 9.57
C PHE A 265 -9.97 -6.38 8.15
N ILE A 266 -10.68 -5.26 8.05
CA ILE A 266 -11.03 -4.62 6.78
C ILE A 266 -10.16 -3.39 6.62
N ILE A 267 -9.17 -3.47 5.74
CA ILE A 267 -8.29 -2.37 5.37
C ILE A 267 -8.92 -1.59 4.22
N THR A 268 -8.86 -0.26 4.22
CA THR A 268 -9.16 0.53 3.02
C THR A 268 -7.88 1.15 2.46
N MET A 269 -7.87 1.47 1.16
CA MET A 269 -6.68 2.08 0.55
C MET A 269 -6.32 3.44 1.16
N GLU A 270 -7.31 4.18 1.64
CA GLU A 270 -7.16 5.49 2.26
C GLU A 270 -6.43 5.39 3.61
N THR A 271 -6.59 4.29 4.34
CA THR A 271 -5.97 4.05 5.65
C THR A 271 -4.96 2.91 5.64
N PHE A 272 -4.54 2.46 4.46
CA PHE A 272 -3.75 1.24 4.24
C PHE A 272 -2.50 1.16 5.11
N ALA A 273 -1.73 2.25 5.18
CA ALA A 273 -0.48 2.30 5.93
C ALA A 273 -0.69 2.12 7.44
N ARG A 274 -1.68 2.83 8.01
CA ARG A 274 -2.03 2.77 9.42
C ARG A 274 -2.59 1.40 9.78
N ASP A 275 -3.56 0.93 9.00
CA ASP A 275 -4.25 -0.34 9.27
C ASP A 275 -3.28 -1.52 9.15
N SER A 276 -2.43 -1.56 8.11
CA SER A 276 -1.44 -2.63 7.94
C SER A 276 -0.40 -2.63 9.06
N LYS A 277 0.05 -1.44 9.51
CA LYS A 277 0.97 -1.33 10.65
C LYS A 277 0.34 -1.91 11.91
N PHE A 278 -0.87 -1.46 12.24
CA PHE A 278 -1.60 -1.96 13.41
C PHE A 278 -1.81 -3.48 13.37
N ILE A 279 -2.25 -4.02 12.23
CA ILE A 279 -2.50 -5.46 12.10
C ILE A 279 -1.22 -6.25 12.33
N LEU A 280 -0.10 -5.85 11.72
CA LEU A 280 1.19 -6.53 11.92
C LEU A 280 1.60 -6.52 13.40
N GLN A 281 1.41 -5.41 14.11
CA GLN A 281 1.68 -5.34 15.55
C GLN A 281 0.74 -6.24 16.36
N HIS A 282 -0.56 -6.20 16.05
CA HIS A 282 -1.59 -6.93 16.78
C HIS A 282 -1.47 -8.46 16.64
N VAL A 283 -0.87 -8.94 15.55
CA VAL A 283 -0.68 -10.39 15.29
C VAL A 283 0.75 -10.88 15.55
N GLY A 284 1.59 -10.08 16.24
CA GLY A 284 2.96 -10.46 16.61
C GLY A 284 3.96 -10.50 15.45
N LEU A 285 3.71 -9.71 14.40
CA LEU A 285 4.55 -9.59 13.20
C LEU A 285 5.14 -8.17 13.05
N ASP A 286 5.27 -7.43 14.15
CA ASP A 286 5.85 -6.10 14.21
C ASP A 286 7.32 -6.06 13.75
N HIS A 287 8.04 -7.17 13.91
CA HIS A 287 9.40 -7.32 13.39
C HIS A 287 9.49 -7.10 11.87
N LEU A 288 8.40 -7.26 11.11
CA LEU A 288 8.38 -6.98 9.68
C LEU A 288 8.39 -5.47 9.36
N LEU A 289 8.01 -4.63 10.32
CA LEU A 289 7.99 -3.17 10.14
C LEU A 289 9.40 -2.60 9.94
N LYS A 290 10.44 -3.27 10.46
CA LYS A 290 11.84 -2.86 10.25
C LYS A 290 12.27 -2.92 8.78
N TYR A 291 11.60 -3.73 7.97
CA TYR A 291 11.86 -3.85 6.54
C TYR A 291 11.14 -2.79 5.72
N HIS A 292 10.22 -2.02 6.31
CA HIS A 292 9.48 -1.01 5.55
C HIS A 292 10.48 -0.01 4.97
N PRO A 293 10.46 0.21 3.65
CA PRO A 293 11.48 1.00 3.01
C PRO A 293 11.39 2.46 3.46
N LYS A 294 12.56 3.12 3.53
CA LYS A 294 12.66 4.55 3.82
C LYS A 294 11.82 5.39 2.86
N SER A 295 11.70 4.96 1.60
CA SER A 295 10.80 5.54 0.60
C SER A 295 10.00 4.46 -0.13
N ARG A 296 8.72 4.32 0.22
CA ARG A 296 7.78 3.43 -0.47
C ARG A 296 7.55 3.82 -1.93
N VAL A 297 7.62 5.12 -2.23
CA VAL A 297 7.47 5.65 -3.59
C VAL A 297 8.56 5.11 -4.49
N LEU A 298 9.83 5.26 -4.10
CA LEU A 298 10.95 4.81 -4.93
C LEU A 298 10.91 3.29 -5.20
N ASP A 299 10.47 2.49 -4.24
CA ASP A 299 10.34 1.05 -4.43
C ASP A 299 9.20 0.67 -5.39
N GLU A 300 8.06 1.37 -5.31
CA GLU A 300 6.97 1.21 -6.28
C GLU A 300 7.43 1.56 -7.70
N LEU A 301 8.11 2.70 -7.86
CA LEU A 301 8.67 3.15 -9.14
C LEU A 301 9.67 2.11 -9.68
N LYS A 302 10.63 1.67 -8.87
CA LYS A 302 11.61 0.65 -9.24
C LYS A 302 10.94 -0.65 -9.66
N MET A 303 9.94 -1.09 -8.90
CA MET A 303 9.19 -2.31 -9.18
C MET A 303 8.47 -2.20 -10.54
N LEU A 304 7.79 -1.09 -10.80
CA LEU A 304 7.08 -0.85 -12.06
C LEU A 304 8.04 -0.77 -13.24
N ILE A 305 9.16 -0.07 -13.12
CA ILE A 305 10.18 0.02 -14.16
C ILE A 305 10.74 -1.37 -14.46
N ASN A 306 11.22 -2.10 -13.44
CA ASN A 306 11.81 -3.42 -13.63
C ASN A 306 10.83 -4.39 -14.30
N TYR A 307 9.58 -4.43 -13.85
CA TYR A 307 8.56 -5.30 -14.42
C TYR A 307 8.27 -4.97 -15.88
N ASN A 308 8.09 -3.70 -16.23
CA ASN A 308 7.75 -3.31 -17.59
C ASN A 308 8.93 -3.46 -18.57
N PHE A 309 10.16 -3.23 -18.12
CA PHE A 309 11.35 -3.56 -18.94
C PHE A 309 11.50 -5.06 -19.13
N GLN A 310 11.11 -5.89 -18.16
CA GLN A 310 11.05 -7.33 -18.34
C GLN A 310 9.99 -7.73 -19.37
N LEU A 311 8.81 -7.10 -19.37
CA LEU A 311 7.79 -7.31 -20.41
C LEU A 311 8.34 -6.92 -21.79
N LEU A 312 9.02 -5.78 -21.89
CA LEU A 312 9.64 -5.29 -23.12
C LEU A 312 10.64 -6.29 -23.70
N GLY A 313 11.46 -6.92 -22.86
CA GLY A 313 12.38 -7.99 -23.28
C GLY A 313 11.68 -9.26 -23.80
N GLY A 314 10.37 -9.38 -23.62
CA GLY A 314 9.55 -10.47 -24.15
C GLY A 314 8.79 -10.08 -25.43
N LYS A 315 7.59 -10.66 -25.60
CA LYS A 315 6.75 -10.46 -26.79
C LYS A 315 6.19 -9.03 -26.94
N ILE A 316 6.31 -8.18 -25.92
CA ILE A 316 5.88 -6.77 -25.97
C ILE A 316 6.84 -5.91 -26.80
N SER A 317 8.10 -6.30 -27.00
CA SER A 317 9.03 -5.61 -27.93
C SER A 317 8.48 -5.46 -29.35
N LYS A 318 7.58 -6.35 -29.79
CA LYS A 318 6.90 -6.27 -31.09
C LYS A 318 5.81 -5.18 -31.14
N CYS A 319 5.43 -4.62 -29.99
CA CYS A 319 4.34 -3.66 -29.84
C CYS A 319 4.81 -2.24 -29.56
N ILE A 320 5.97 -2.10 -28.93
CA ILE A 320 6.45 -0.84 -28.37
C ILE A 320 7.97 -0.90 -28.21
N ASN A 321 8.64 0.23 -28.44
CA ASN A 321 10.07 0.36 -28.20
C ASN A 321 10.35 0.91 -26.78
N ALA A 322 11.63 0.93 -26.39
CA ALA A 322 12.03 1.41 -25.06
C ALA A 322 11.64 2.87 -24.80
N LEU A 323 11.73 3.75 -25.80
CA LEU A 323 11.42 5.17 -25.68
C LEU A 323 9.94 5.38 -25.36
N GLU A 324 9.04 4.78 -26.13
CA GLU A 324 7.60 4.86 -25.92
C GLU A 324 7.18 4.22 -24.58
N LEU A 325 7.84 3.13 -24.16
CA LEU A 325 7.61 2.57 -22.83
C LEU A 325 8.00 3.56 -21.71
N CYS A 326 9.16 4.21 -21.85
CA CYS A 326 9.65 5.18 -20.87
C CYS A 326 8.74 6.40 -20.79
N LYS A 327 8.22 6.90 -21.93
CA LYS A 327 7.22 7.98 -21.96
C LYS A 327 5.94 7.59 -21.22
N ARG A 328 5.45 6.37 -21.41
CA ARG A 328 4.26 5.85 -20.70
C ARG A 328 4.50 5.69 -19.20
N LEU A 329 5.64 5.14 -18.81
CA LEU A 329 6.03 5.05 -17.39
C LEU A 329 6.13 6.44 -16.75
N TRP A 330 6.79 7.39 -17.41
CA TRP A 330 6.85 8.78 -16.96
C TRP A 330 5.46 9.37 -16.75
N LYS A 331 4.56 9.21 -17.74
CA LYS A 331 3.18 9.69 -17.63
C LYS A 331 2.42 9.04 -16.49
N VAL A 332 2.58 7.73 -16.27
CA VAL A 332 1.96 7.02 -15.12
C VAL A 332 2.46 7.57 -13.78
N PHE A 333 3.74 7.92 -13.68
CA PHE A 333 4.31 8.49 -12.46
C PHE A 333 3.86 9.93 -12.23
N GLN A 334 3.67 10.71 -13.28
CA GLN A 334 2.98 12.00 -13.20
C GLN A 334 1.52 11.82 -12.77
N ILE A 335 0.77 10.91 -13.39
CA ILE A 335 -0.63 10.66 -13.00
C ILE A 335 -0.76 10.25 -11.54
N ASN A 336 0.21 9.53 -10.97
CA ASN A 336 0.17 9.15 -9.56
C ASN A 336 0.73 10.22 -8.60
N GLY A 337 1.16 11.37 -9.11
CA GLY A 337 1.72 12.46 -8.29
C GLY A 337 3.17 12.25 -7.86
N TYR A 338 3.83 11.14 -8.23
CA TYR A 338 5.22 10.88 -7.86
C TYR A 338 6.20 11.84 -8.54
N ILE A 339 5.84 12.30 -9.74
CA ILE A 339 6.53 13.36 -10.49
C ILE A 339 5.51 14.47 -10.71
N SER A 340 5.93 15.74 -10.63
CA SER A 340 5.07 16.87 -10.96
C SER A 340 4.54 16.75 -12.41
N ALA A 341 3.31 17.22 -12.65
CA ALA A 341 2.68 17.17 -13.96
C ALA A 341 3.40 18.06 -14.99
N GLU A 342 4.14 19.05 -14.50
CA GLU A 342 4.87 20.07 -15.23
C GLU A 342 6.29 19.60 -15.60
N THR A 343 6.85 18.59 -14.92
CA THR A 343 8.18 18.07 -15.23
C THR A 343 8.18 17.36 -16.60
N PRO A 344 8.89 17.88 -17.62
CA PRO A 344 8.90 17.27 -18.95
C PRO A 344 9.65 15.94 -18.96
N PHE A 345 9.33 15.10 -19.93
CA PHE A 345 10.11 13.89 -20.20
C PHE A 345 11.54 14.27 -20.61
N PRO A 346 12.61 13.57 -20.16
CA PRO A 346 13.98 13.98 -20.43
C PRO A 346 14.33 13.93 -21.94
N GLU A 347 14.57 15.09 -22.54
CA GLU A 347 14.87 15.27 -23.97
C GLU A 347 16.07 14.44 -24.46
N ILE A 348 17.05 14.19 -23.58
CA ILE A 348 18.23 13.38 -23.91
C ILE A 348 17.87 11.99 -24.46
N PHE A 349 16.75 11.41 -24.01
CA PHE A 349 16.29 10.11 -24.49
C PHE A 349 15.68 10.16 -25.89
N GLU A 350 15.21 11.34 -26.32
CA GLU A 350 14.72 11.57 -27.68
C GLU A 350 15.88 11.90 -28.63
N LEU A 351 16.83 12.74 -28.17
CA LEU A 351 17.98 13.15 -28.96
C LEU A 351 19.01 12.04 -29.16
N LYS A 352 19.18 11.14 -28.18
CA LYS A 352 20.12 10.01 -28.23
C LYS A 352 19.44 8.72 -27.78
N PRO A 353 18.57 8.09 -28.60
CA PRO A 353 17.84 6.88 -28.21
C PRO A 353 18.73 5.70 -27.79
N SER A 354 19.95 5.60 -28.34
CA SER A 354 20.94 4.58 -27.96
C SER A 354 21.40 4.68 -26.50
N SER A 355 21.26 5.86 -25.88
CA SER A 355 21.57 6.06 -24.46
C SER A 355 20.47 5.55 -23.53
N LEU A 356 19.27 5.27 -24.04
CA LEU A 356 18.13 4.87 -23.23
C LEU A 356 18.23 3.39 -22.85
N ASN A 357 18.49 3.17 -21.57
CA ASN A 357 18.37 1.86 -20.94
C ASN A 357 17.67 1.98 -19.58
N LYS A 358 17.33 0.83 -18.99
CA LYS A 358 16.64 0.74 -17.70
C LYS A 358 17.33 1.53 -16.59
N GLN A 359 18.66 1.49 -16.52
CA GLN A 359 19.45 2.14 -15.47
C GLN A 359 19.46 3.66 -15.62
N HIS A 360 19.69 4.16 -16.83
CA HIS A 360 19.64 5.61 -17.11
C HIS A 360 18.23 6.16 -16.90
N PHE A 361 17.20 5.44 -17.35
CA PHE A 361 15.81 5.84 -17.09
C PHE A 361 15.50 5.88 -15.59
N MET A 362 15.91 4.85 -14.84
CA MET A 362 15.77 4.83 -13.38
C MET A 362 16.44 6.04 -12.72
N SER A 363 17.67 6.38 -13.13
CA SER A 363 18.39 7.54 -12.61
C SER A 363 17.63 8.85 -12.85
N SER A 364 17.08 9.04 -14.06
CA SER A 364 16.25 10.22 -14.38
C SER A 364 14.97 10.28 -13.55
N ILE A 365 14.34 9.14 -13.26
CA ILE A 365 13.16 9.07 -12.39
C ILE A 365 13.51 9.48 -10.96
N VAL A 366 14.59 8.95 -10.38
CA VAL A 366 15.03 9.34 -9.03
C VAL A 366 15.27 10.85 -8.96
N LYS A 367 16.00 11.41 -9.94
CA LYS A 367 16.22 12.87 -10.03
C LYS A 367 14.92 13.67 -10.11
N ALA A 368 13.92 13.18 -10.84
CA ALA A 368 12.64 13.86 -10.98
C ALA A 368 11.81 13.81 -9.68
N VAL A 369 11.87 12.70 -8.95
CA VAL A 369 11.23 12.53 -7.64
C VAL A 369 11.92 13.41 -6.60
N ASP A 370 13.24 13.44 -6.56
CA ASP A 370 14.00 14.25 -5.59
C ASP A 370 13.79 15.75 -5.81
N LYS A 371 13.57 16.18 -7.06
CA LYS A 371 13.22 17.56 -7.40
C LYS A 371 11.76 17.90 -7.17
N ASN A 372 10.90 16.92 -6.90
CA ASN A 372 9.48 17.16 -6.73
C ASN A 372 9.22 17.84 -5.39
N GLN A 373 8.87 19.13 -5.44
CA GLN A 373 8.61 19.95 -4.26
C GLN A 373 7.18 19.75 -3.71
N ASN A 374 6.32 19.01 -4.41
CA ASN A 374 4.92 18.81 -4.04
C ASN A 374 4.81 18.04 -2.71
N SER A 375 3.99 18.56 -1.79
CA SER A 375 3.68 17.88 -0.53
C SER A 375 2.91 16.58 -0.77
N ALA A 376 2.85 15.69 0.22
CA ALA A 376 2.04 14.47 0.11
C ALA A 376 0.55 14.75 -0.19
N ALA A 377 0.04 15.91 0.26
CA ALA A 377 -1.31 16.35 -0.06
C ALA A 377 -1.45 16.73 -1.54
N ASP A 378 -0.49 17.50 -2.08
CA ASP A 378 -0.46 17.91 -3.48
C ASP A 378 -0.34 16.69 -4.42
N GLN A 379 0.52 15.72 -4.08
CA GLN A 379 0.66 14.48 -4.85
C GLN A 379 -0.66 13.68 -4.88
N LYS A 380 -1.34 13.58 -3.73
CA LYS A 380 -2.65 12.94 -3.64
C LYS A 380 -3.69 13.69 -4.47
N GLN A 381 -3.67 15.02 -4.45
CA GLN A 381 -4.59 15.87 -5.20
C GLN A 381 -4.35 15.74 -6.71
N GLN A 382 -3.11 15.76 -7.17
CA GLN A 382 -2.75 15.56 -8.58
C GLN A 382 -3.29 14.23 -9.10
N LYS A 383 -3.13 13.16 -8.32
CA LYS A 383 -3.69 11.85 -8.65
C LYS A 383 -5.21 11.83 -8.70
N LEU A 384 -5.85 12.52 -7.76
CA LEU A 384 -7.31 12.63 -7.69
C LEU A 384 -7.85 13.37 -8.92
N VAL A 385 -7.28 14.52 -9.26
CA VAL A 385 -7.67 15.32 -10.43
C VAL A 385 -7.51 14.52 -11.72
N ALA A 386 -6.38 13.84 -11.93
CA ALA A 386 -6.16 13.03 -13.13
C ALA A 386 -7.22 11.93 -13.30
N MET A 387 -7.61 11.29 -12.19
CA MET A 387 -8.67 10.28 -12.18
C MET A 387 -10.04 10.90 -12.47
N GLU A 388 -10.40 11.98 -11.79
CA GLU A 388 -11.69 12.64 -11.95
C GLU A 388 -11.90 13.16 -13.37
N THR A 389 -10.90 13.81 -13.95
CA THR A 389 -10.94 14.28 -15.34
C THR A 389 -11.22 13.12 -16.30
N ALA A 390 -10.55 11.98 -16.12
CA ALA A 390 -10.78 10.81 -16.97
C ALA A 390 -12.21 10.25 -16.85
N TYR A 391 -12.81 10.29 -15.65
CA TYR A 391 -14.20 9.89 -15.43
C TYR A 391 -15.21 10.91 -15.98
N GLN A 392 -14.93 12.21 -15.85
CA GLN A 392 -15.79 13.28 -16.36
C GLN A 392 -15.86 13.28 -17.90
N MET A 393 -14.83 12.79 -18.57
CA MET A 393 -14.81 12.60 -20.03
C MET A 393 -15.67 11.43 -20.51
N LEU A 394 -16.14 10.54 -19.63
CA LEU A 394 -16.97 9.40 -20.04
C LEU A 394 -18.38 9.85 -20.43
N PRO A 395 -19.02 9.18 -21.40
CA PRO A 395 -20.45 9.34 -21.63
C PRO A 395 -21.25 9.11 -20.34
N LYS A 396 -22.20 10.02 -20.02
CA LYS A 396 -23.01 9.95 -18.79
C LYS A 396 -23.72 8.61 -18.61
N SER A 397 -24.20 8.02 -19.70
CA SER A 397 -24.84 6.69 -19.70
C SER A 397 -23.87 5.60 -19.24
N LEU A 398 -22.61 5.66 -19.67
CA LEU A 398 -21.57 4.71 -19.28
C LEU A 398 -21.14 4.90 -17.81
N LEU A 399 -20.93 6.15 -17.39
CA LEU A 399 -20.53 6.48 -16.02
C LEU A 399 -21.57 5.98 -14.99
N ARG A 400 -22.87 6.11 -15.32
CA ARG A 400 -23.99 5.65 -14.47
C ARG A 400 -24.09 4.13 -14.30
N MET A 401 -23.43 3.33 -15.14
CA MET A 401 -23.41 1.87 -15.00
C MET A 401 -22.47 1.38 -13.88
N ILE A 402 -21.48 2.19 -13.49
CA ILE A 402 -20.51 1.78 -12.47
C ILE A 402 -21.18 1.57 -11.10
N PRO A 403 -22.00 2.51 -10.57
CA PRO A 403 -22.75 2.30 -9.33
C PRO A 403 -23.58 1.02 -9.32
N TYR A 404 -24.19 0.68 -10.46
CA TYR A 404 -25.01 -0.53 -10.59
C TYR A 404 -24.16 -1.81 -10.53
N ILE A 405 -23.05 -1.87 -11.27
CA ILE A 405 -22.19 -3.07 -11.31
C ILE A 405 -21.49 -3.32 -9.96
N TYR A 406 -21.11 -2.25 -9.27
CA TYR A 406 -20.32 -2.29 -8.03
C TYR A 406 -21.15 -1.93 -6.79
N GLU A 407 -22.47 -2.00 -6.86
CA GLU A 407 -23.39 -1.58 -5.79
C GLU A 407 -23.00 -2.16 -4.43
N ASN A 408 -22.74 -3.47 -4.39
CA ASN A 408 -22.34 -4.15 -3.15
C ASN A 408 -20.97 -3.69 -2.64
N ASP A 409 -20.02 -3.34 -3.50
CA ASP A 409 -18.74 -2.79 -3.05
C ASP A 409 -18.93 -1.40 -2.42
N PHE A 410 -19.76 -0.53 -3.02
CA PHE A 410 -20.05 0.78 -2.44
C PHE A 410 -20.71 0.64 -1.06
N ARG A 411 -21.74 -0.20 -0.98
CA ARG A 411 -22.53 -0.42 0.23
C ARG A 411 -21.75 -1.10 1.35
N LEU A 412 -21.12 -2.25 1.08
CA LEU A 412 -20.44 -3.07 2.10
C LEU A 412 -19.18 -2.38 2.64
N PHE A 413 -18.48 -1.59 1.81
CA PHE A 413 -17.25 -0.92 2.23
C PHE A 413 -17.45 0.55 2.59
N GLY A 414 -18.64 1.12 2.37
CA GLY A 414 -19.00 2.48 2.78
C GLY A 414 -18.38 3.57 1.90
N TYR A 415 -18.40 3.37 0.59
CA TYR A 415 -18.01 4.36 -0.40
C TYR A 415 -19.24 5.05 -1.00
N ASP A 416 -19.13 6.34 -1.34
CA ASP A 416 -20.19 7.07 -2.06
C ASP A 416 -20.28 6.54 -3.52
N PRO A 417 -21.42 5.96 -3.95
CA PRO A 417 -21.62 5.54 -5.33
C PRO A 417 -21.80 6.72 -6.30
N TYR A 418 -22.15 7.92 -5.82
CA TYR A 418 -22.39 9.09 -6.67
C TYR A 418 -21.59 10.30 -6.20
N PRO A 419 -20.25 10.24 -6.18
CA PRO A 419 -19.43 11.33 -5.65
C PRO A 419 -19.68 12.62 -6.45
N TYR A 420 -19.81 13.74 -5.73
CA TYR A 420 -20.33 15.01 -6.29
C TYR A 420 -19.52 15.51 -7.49
N ASN A 421 -18.20 15.48 -7.39
CA ASN A 421 -17.24 15.77 -8.45
C ASN A 421 -17.48 15.03 -9.78
N LEU A 422 -18.00 13.80 -9.76
CA LEU A 422 -18.28 13.01 -10.97
C LEU A 422 -19.74 13.11 -11.42
N PHE A 423 -20.67 13.37 -10.50
CA PHE A 423 -22.11 13.29 -10.73
C PHE A 423 -22.86 14.60 -10.45
N LYS A 424 -22.23 15.77 -10.63
CA LYS A 424 -22.82 17.10 -10.36
C LYS A 424 -24.25 17.24 -10.90
N ASP A 425 -24.44 16.93 -12.18
CA ASP A 425 -25.75 17.05 -12.85
C ASP A 425 -26.81 16.08 -12.31
N TYR A 426 -26.40 14.89 -11.88
CA TYR A 426 -27.31 13.88 -11.35
C TYR A 426 -27.80 14.24 -9.95
N LYS A 427 -26.90 14.70 -9.07
CA LYS A 427 -27.26 15.16 -7.72
C LYS A 427 -28.16 16.40 -7.79
N LEU A 428 -27.89 17.34 -8.71
CA LEU A 428 -28.74 18.51 -8.90
C LEU A 428 -30.15 18.14 -9.39
N TYR A 429 -30.26 17.20 -10.34
CA TYR A 429 -31.56 16.72 -10.84
C TYR A 429 -32.41 16.03 -9.76
N HIS A 430 -31.80 15.20 -8.91
CA HIS A 430 -32.51 14.53 -7.82
C HIS A 430 -32.80 15.44 -6.63
N TYR A 431 -31.96 16.46 -6.38
CA TYR A 431 -32.21 17.47 -5.36
C TYR A 431 -33.38 18.40 -5.72
N LEU A 432 -33.58 18.72 -7.01
CA LEU A 432 -34.69 19.56 -7.48
C LEU A 432 -36.02 18.82 -7.63
N LYS A 433 -36.03 17.49 -7.49
CA LYS A 433 -37.22 16.62 -7.62
C LYS A 433 -37.81 16.18 -6.28
N ASN A 434 -37.06 16.35 -5.19
CA ASN A 434 -37.49 16.14 -3.81
C ASN A 434 -37.66 17.50 -3.14
#